data_AF-A0A9D7BUV4-F1
#
_entry.id   AF-A0A9D7BUV4-F1
#
_cell.length_a   1.000
_cell.length_b   1.000
_cell.length_c   1.000
_cell.angle_alpha   90.00
_cell.angle_beta   90.00
_cell.angle_gamma   90.00
#
_symmetry.space_group_name_H-M   'P 1'
#
loop_
_entity.id
_entity.type
_entity.pdbx_description
1 polymer ?
#
loop_
_entity_poly.entity_id
_entity_poly.type
_entity_poly.pdbx_seq_one_letter_code
_entity_poly.pdbx_strand_id
1 'polypeptide(L)'
;MTNNINVTLDTSVTPHELKVHDHGHVRIDKKPGAQLISWNLTGNLAQGSFLPICGNSPGFEWVSDPPPPGGIFGEPQVFAKSLTLVDIHPDGGSDGTWIYRLRVCLDGTVYATSSSAGVSDVRGNPIIIND
;
A
#
# COMPACT_ATOMS: atom_id res chain seq x y z
N MET A 1 -10.11 -4.39 13.40
CA MET A 1 -8.93 -3.61 13.83
C MET A 1 -8.42 -2.83 12.63
N THR A 2 -7.77 -1.69 12.85
CA THR A 2 -7.24 -0.85 11.77
C THR A 2 -5.73 -0.80 11.85
N ASN A 3 -5.06 -1.18 10.76
CA ASN A 3 -3.62 -1.05 10.58
C ASN A 3 -3.33 0.32 9.98
N ASN A 4 -2.99 1.30 10.82
CA ASN A 4 -2.68 2.67 10.40
C ASN A 4 -1.19 2.82 10.10
N ILE A 5 -0.87 3.19 8.86
CA ILE A 5 0.48 3.22 8.34
C ILE A 5 0.75 4.63 7.83
N ASN A 6 1.86 5.22 8.27
CA ASN A 6 2.28 6.53 7.80
C ASN A 6 3.05 6.41 6.48
N VAL A 7 2.78 7.33 5.56
CA VAL A 7 3.49 7.48 4.30
C VAL A 7 4.14 8.86 4.28
N THR A 8 5.42 8.89 3.93
CA THR A 8 6.27 10.10 3.88
C THR A 8 7.01 10.16 2.55
N LEU A 9 7.61 11.31 2.23
CA LEU A 9 8.49 11.44 1.07
C LEU A 9 9.95 11.26 1.54
N ASP A 10 10.66 10.31 0.95
CA ASP A 10 12.09 10.14 1.17
C ASP A 10 12.86 11.04 0.19
N THR A 11 13.42 12.13 0.72
CA THR A 11 14.23 13.09 -0.02
C THR A 11 15.73 12.77 0.04
N SER A 12 16.12 11.64 0.63
CA SER A 12 17.52 11.22 0.73
C SER A 12 18.01 10.43 -0.50
N VAL A 13 17.10 10.02 -1.38
CA VAL A 13 17.36 9.25 -2.61
C VAL A 13 17.01 10.07 -3.85
N THR A 14 17.65 9.78 -4.98
CA THR A 14 17.36 10.46 -6.27
C THR A 14 17.03 9.43 -7.35
N PRO A 15 15.84 9.47 -7.96
CA PRO A 15 14.73 10.39 -7.68
C PRO A 15 14.13 10.18 -6.29
N HIS A 16 13.53 11.23 -5.70
CA HIS A 16 12.78 11.10 -4.43
C HIS A 16 11.65 10.07 -4.58
N GLU A 17 11.38 9.31 -3.53
CA GLU A 17 10.38 8.24 -3.55
C GLU A 17 9.45 8.28 -2.34
N LEU A 18 8.29 7.64 -2.44
CA LEU A 18 7.42 7.44 -1.28
C LEU A 18 8.00 6.38 -0.37
N LYS A 19 8.05 6.68 0.93
CA LYS A 19 8.44 5.77 1.98
C LYS A 19 7.26 5.45 2.87
N VAL A 20 6.93 4.17 2.90
CA VAL A 20 5.92 3.62 3.81
C VAL A 20 6.62 3.22 5.11
N HIS A 21 6.04 3.59 6.25
CA HIS A 21 6.57 3.18 7.56
C HIS A 21 6.68 1.66 7.66
N ASP A 22 7.57 1.18 8.52
CA ASP A 22 7.86 -0.25 8.67
C ASP A 22 8.32 -0.94 7.37
N HIS A 23 9.04 -0.18 6.53
CA HIS A 23 9.49 -0.60 5.21
C HIS A 23 8.35 -1.00 4.26
N GLY A 24 7.12 -0.56 4.56
CA GLY A 24 5.94 -0.92 3.80
C GLY A 24 5.46 -2.34 4.02
N HIS A 25 5.96 -3.04 5.04
CA HIS A 25 5.51 -4.38 5.38
C HIS A 25 4.30 -4.30 6.31
N VAL A 26 3.15 -4.76 5.82
CA VAL A 26 1.91 -4.83 6.58
C VAL A 26 1.62 -6.28 6.90
N ARG A 27 1.74 -6.68 8.17
CA ARG A 27 1.37 -8.02 8.62
C ARG A 27 -0.04 -8.05 9.17
N ILE A 28 -0.79 -9.05 8.78
CA ILE A 28 -2.20 -9.21 9.14
C ILE A 28 -2.41 -10.61 9.69
N ASP A 29 -2.69 -10.71 11.00
CA ASP A 29 -3.01 -11.99 11.62
C ASP A 29 -4.42 -12.45 11.21
N LYS A 30 -4.64 -13.76 11.19
CA LYS A 30 -5.96 -14.40 11.03
C LYS A 30 -7.00 -13.86 12.01
N LYS A 31 -8.13 -13.37 11.50
CA LYS A 31 -9.30 -12.97 12.30
C LYS A 31 -10.63 -13.23 11.57
N PRO A 32 -11.69 -13.66 12.28
CA PRO A 32 -12.99 -13.92 11.66
C PRO A 32 -13.66 -12.71 10.98
N GLY A 33 -13.26 -11.49 11.34
CA GLY A 33 -13.80 -10.25 10.79
C GLY A 33 -12.80 -9.53 9.91
N ALA A 34 -13.31 -8.78 8.94
CA ALA A 34 -12.50 -7.97 8.05
C ALA A 34 -11.62 -6.96 8.81
N GLN A 35 -10.43 -6.73 8.29
CA GLN A 35 -9.43 -5.83 8.85
C GLN A 35 -9.21 -4.67 7.88
N LEU A 36 -9.09 -3.45 8.42
CA LEU A 36 -8.90 -2.26 7.59
C LEU A 36 -7.43 -1.87 7.59
N ILE A 37 -6.82 -1.76 6.43
CA ILE A 37 -5.48 -1.19 6.24
C ILE A 37 -5.68 0.27 5.82
N SER A 38 -4.96 1.19 6.44
CA SER A 38 -5.07 2.63 6.18
C SER A 38 -3.69 3.25 6.04
N TRP A 39 -3.38 3.78 4.86
CA TRP A 39 -2.19 4.59 4.60
C TRP A 39 -2.53 6.07 4.73
N ASN A 40 -1.74 6.81 5.50
CA ASN A 40 -1.98 8.21 5.80
C ASN A 40 -0.77 9.05 5.43
N LEU A 41 -0.98 10.10 4.64
CA LEU A 41 0.08 11.03 4.26
C LEU A 41 0.48 11.89 5.46
N THR A 42 1.78 11.93 5.74
CA THR A 42 2.36 12.64 6.88
C THR A 42 3.64 13.38 6.48
N GLY A 43 4.15 14.23 7.37
CA GLY A 43 5.37 15.01 7.14
C GLY A 43 5.24 15.88 5.88
N ASN A 44 6.25 15.79 4.99
CA ASN A 44 6.29 16.57 3.74
C ASN A 44 5.12 16.26 2.79
N LEU A 45 4.47 15.10 2.92
CA LEU A 45 3.31 14.74 2.12
C LEU A 45 1.98 15.19 2.75
N ALA A 46 1.99 15.85 3.91
CA ALA A 46 0.75 16.23 4.60
C ALA A 46 -0.15 17.20 3.80
N GLN A 47 0.39 17.85 2.76
CA GLN A 47 -0.37 18.68 1.81
C GLN A 47 -0.66 17.99 0.47
N GLY A 48 -0.13 16.79 0.26
CA GLY A 48 -0.39 15.99 -0.93
C GLY A 48 -1.73 15.26 -0.88
N SER A 49 -2.00 14.51 -1.94
CA SER A 49 -3.15 13.61 -2.05
C SER A 49 -2.79 12.32 -2.76
N PHE A 50 -3.42 11.22 -2.36
CA PHE A 50 -3.34 9.99 -3.16
C PHE A 50 -3.98 10.24 -4.54
N LEU A 51 -3.41 9.66 -5.58
CA LEU A 51 -4.06 9.64 -6.89
C LEU A 51 -5.37 8.83 -6.82
N PRO A 52 -6.33 9.06 -7.75
CA PRO A 52 -7.53 8.25 -7.85
C PRO A 52 -7.22 6.75 -8.00
N ILE A 53 -8.12 5.88 -7.52
CA ILE A 53 -7.95 4.41 -7.60
C ILE A 53 -8.12 3.85 -9.03
N CYS A 54 -8.59 4.66 -9.97
CA CYS A 54 -8.81 4.30 -11.36
C CYS A 54 -7.99 5.18 -12.31
N GLY A 55 -7.74 4.67 -13.53
CA GLY A 55 -6.95 5.34 -14.56
C GLY A 55 -5.62 4.62 -14.84
N ASN A 56 -4.77 5.23 -15.68
CA ASN A 56 -3.53 4.61 -16.16
C ASN A 56 -2.42 4.51 -15.09
N SER A 57 -2.54 5.24 -13.99
CA SER A 57 -1.56 5.26 -12.89
C SER A 57 -2.31 5.49 -11.58
N PRO A 58 -3.03 4.47 -11.08
CA PRO A 58 -3.88 4.62 -9.92
C PRO A 58 -3.05 4.86 -8.65
N GLY A 59 -3.70 5.45 -7.64
CA GLY A 59 -3.12 5.70 -6.32
C GLY A 59 -2.73 4.43 -5.57
N PHE A 60 -3.35 3.31 -5.93
CA PHE A 60 -3.00 1.97 -5.46
C PHE A 60 -3.02 0.99 -6.64
N GLU A 61 -2.01 0.12 -6.73
CA GLU A 61 -2.00 -1.01 -7.65
C GLU A 61 -1.33 -2.22 -7.02
N TRP A 62 -1.79 -3.42 -7.38
CA TRP A 62 -1.05 -4.65 -7.13
C TRP A 62 0.08 -4.78 -8.16
N VAL A 63 1.27 -5.09 -7.67
CA VAL A 63 2.47 -5.33 -8.50
C VAL A 63 2.85 -6.81 -8.48
N SER A 64 2.37 -7.58 -7.51
CA SER A 64 2.48 -9.03 -7.48
C SER A 64 1.89 -9.68 -8.74
N ASP A 65 2.61 -10.66 -9.28
CA ASP A 65 2.15 -11.54 -10.35
C ASP A 65 2.31 -13.01 -9.87
N PRO A 66 1.22 -13.77 -9.70
CA PRO A 66 -0.17 -13.36 -9.90
C PRO A 66 -0.65 -12.32 -8.88
N PRO A 67 -1.69 -11.52 -9.20
CA PRO A 67 -2.34 -10.65 -8.22
C PRO A 67 -3.02 -11.48 -7.12
N PRO A 68 -3.44 -10.87 -6.01
CA PRO A 68 -4.16 -11.59 -4.97
C PRO A 68 -5.41 -12.29 -5.50
N PRO A 69 -5.69 -13.52 -5.02
CA PRO A 69 -6.97 -14.17 -5.27
C PRO A 69 -8.16 -13.26 -4.90
N GLY A 70 -9.21 -13.33 -5.71
CA GLY A 70 -10.44 -12.59 -5.44
C GLY A 70 -11.06 -12.99 -4.09
N GLY A 71 -11.57 -12.00 -3.35
CA GLY A 71 -12.21 -12.21 -2.05
C GLY A 71 -11.30 -12.07 -0.83
N ILE A 72 -9.97 -11.94 -1.02
CA ILE A 72 -9.04 -11.61 0.08
C ILE A 72 -9.05 -10.11 0.35
N PHE A 73 -8.96 -9.29 -0.69
CA PHE A 73 -8.96 -7.83 -0.56
C PHE A 73 -10.22 -7.22 -1.18
N GLY A 74 -10.77 -6.21 -0.50
CA GLY A 74 -11.81 -5.34 -1.05
C GLY A 74 -11.23 -4.28 -2.00
N GLU A 75 -12.08 -3.41 -2.54
CA GLU A 75 -11.63 -2.30 -3.36
C GLU A 75 -10.93 -1.23 -2.50
N PRO A 76 -9.77 -0.68 -2.95
CA PRO A 76 -9.15 0.43 -2.26
C PRO A 76 -10.04 1.68 -2.37
N GLN A 77 -10.04 2.52 -1.33
CA GLN A 77 -10.77 3.78 -1.30
C GLN A 77 -9.84 4.94 -0.93
N VAL A 78 -9.99 6.07 -1.61
CA VAL A 78 -9.18 7.27 -1.38
C VAL A 78 -10.03 8.35 -0.70
N PHE A 79 -9.51 8.88 0.39
CA PHE A 79 -10.07 9.96 1.20
C PHE A 79 -9.05 11.10 1.34
N ALA A 80 -8.73 11.75 0.21
CA ALA A 80 -7.73 12.81 0.08
C ALA A 80 -6.32 12.39 0.58
N LYS A 81 -6.07 12.54 1.89
CA LYS A 81 -4.79 12.26 2.55
C LYS A 81 -4.68 10.83 3.08
N SER A 82 -5.76 10.06 2.96
CA SER A 82 -5.79 8.66 3.39
C SER A 82 -6.21 7.76 2.24
N LEU A 83 -5.66 6.55 2.22
CA LEU A 83 -6.08 5.46 1.35
C LEU A 83 -6.38 4.26 2.23
N THR A 84 -7.50 3.58 2.02
CA THR A 84 -7.88 2.41 2.81
C THR A 84 -8.10 1.19 1.92
N LEU A 85 -7.77 0.01 2.44
CA LEU A 85 -8.02 -1.29 1.81
C LEU A 85 -8.60 -2.25 2.86
N VAL A 86 -9.67 -2.94 2.52
CA VAL A 86 -10.22 -4.00 3.37
C VAL A 86 -9.50 -5.30 3.06
N ASP A 87 -9.06 -5.99 4.11
CA ASP A 87 -8.51 -7.35 4.07
C ASP A 87 -9.46 -8.33 4.77
N ILE A 88 -9.64 -9.50 4.16
CA ILE A 88 -10.49 -10.60 4.60
C ILE A 88 -9.56 -11.82 4.79
N HIS A 89 -9.03 -11.93 6.01
CA HIS A 89 -8.13 -13.01 6.39
C HIS A 89 -8.68 -13.87 7.55
N PRO A 90 -9.69 -14.72 7.32
CA PRO A 90 -10.31 -15.52 8.37
C PRO A 90 -9.51 -16.76 8.77
N ASP A 91 -8.77 -17.34 7.83
CA ASP A 91 -8.06 -18.60 7.98
C ASP A 91 -6.92 -18.75 6.95
N GLY A 92 -6.24 -19.90 6.98
CA GLY A 92 -5.08 -20.19 6.13
C GLY A 92 -5.36 -20.25 4.62
N GLY A 93 -6.63 -20.29 4.18
CA GLY A 93 -6.99 -20.23 2.77
C GLY A 93 -6.73 -18.86 2.13
N SER A 94 -6.42 -17.85 2.95
CA SER A 94 -6.10 -16.48 2.55
C SER A 94 -4.68 -16.06 2.96
N ASP A 95 -3.82 -17.04 3.29
CA ASP A 95 -2.38 -16.82 3.50
C ASP A 95 -1.72 -16.37 2.19
N GLY A 96 -0.76 -15.46 2.30
CA GLY A 96 0.00 -15.01 1.14
C GLY A 96 0.82 -13.75 1.37
N THR A 97 1.55 -13.35 0.33
CA THR A 97 2.34 -12.13 0.34
C THR A 97 2.21 -11.42 -1.00
N TRP A 98 1.80 -10.15 -0.96
CA TRP A 98 1.51 -9.38 -2.16
C TRP A 98 2.19 -8.03 -2.14
N ILE A 99 2.90 -7.73 -3.22
CA ILE A 99 3.57 -6.45 -3.45
C ILE A 99 2.55 -5.47 -4.00
N TYR A 100 2.53 -4.26 -3.46
CA TYR A 100 1.69 -3.18 -3.96
C TYR A 100 2.53 -1.96 -4.37
N ARG A 101 1.89 -0.96 -4.96
CA ARG A 101 2.49 0.36 -5.17
C ARG A 101 1.50 1.43 -4.76
N LEU A 102 2.00 2.47 -4.10
CA LEU A 102 1.25 3.69 -3.83
C LEU A 102 1.71 4.82 -4.74
N ARG A 103 0.80 5.72 -5.11
CA ARG A 103 1.10 6.96 -5.82
C ARG A 103 0.41 8.17 -5.19
N VAL A 104 1.16 9.24 -5.06
CA VAL A 104 0.74 10.49 -4.40
C VAL A 104 1.13 11.67 -5.27
N CYS A 105 0.23 12.63 -5.40
CA CYS A 105 0.52 13.93 -6.00
C CYS A 105 0.83 14.95 -4.90
N LEU A 106 1.95 15.65 -5.03
CA LEU A 106 2.32 16.81 -4.20
C LEU A 106 2.80 17.90 -5.14
N ASP A 107 2.15 19.07 -5.08
CA ASP A 107 2.47 20.25 -5.90
C ASP A 107 2.59 19.96 -7.41
N GLY A 108 1.69 19.10 -7.92
CA GLY A 108 1.66 18.69 -9.34
C GLY A 108 2.68 17.62 -9.72
N THR A 109 3.54 17.20 -8.79
CA THR A 109 4.52 16.12 -9.01
C THR A 109 3.98 14.81 -8.44
N VAL A 110 4.06 13.74 -9.24
CA VAL A 110 3.68 12.39 -8.80
C VAL A 110 4.89 11.66 -8.25
N TYR A 111 4.76 11.16 -7.03
CA TYR A 111 5.71 10.29 -6.36
C TYR A 111 5.10 8.91 -6.19
N ALA A 112 5.95 7.89 -6.24
CA ALA A 112 5.53 6.50 -6.06
C ALA A 112 6.45 5.78 -5.08
N THR A 113 5.95 4.70 -4.46
CA THR A 113 6.82 3.74 -3.78
C THR A 113 7.61 2.96 -4.82
N SER A 114 8.88 2.65 -4.52
CA SER A 114 9.61 1.65 -5.29
C SER A 114 8.93 0.28 -5.16
N SER A 115 8.67 -0.37 -6.29
CA SER A 115 8.14 -1.73 -6.31
C SER A 115 8.46 -2.46 -7.61
N SER A 116 8.90 -3.71 -7.50
CA SER A 116 9.27 -4.58 -8.62
C SER A 116 8.59 -5.95 -8.51
N ALA A 117 7.96 -6.41 -9.60
CA ALA A 117 7.41 -7.75 -9.67
C ALA A 117 8.53 -8.82 -9.62
N GLY A 118 8.25 -9.99 -9.03
CA GLY A 118 9.13 -11.16 -9.08
C GLY A 118 10.29 -11.21 -8.07
N VAL A 119 10.41 -10.21 -7.18
CA VAL A 119 11.42 -10.22 -6.10
C VAL A 119 10.69 -10.26 -4.76
N SER A 120 10.61 -11.45 -4.16
CA SER A 120 9.95 -11.70 -2.86
C SER A 120 10.75 -11.19 -1.66
N ASP A 121 12.00 -10.80 -1.87
CA ASP A 121 12.87 -10.20 -0.84
C ASP A 121 13.60 -9.00 -1.41
N VAL A 122 13.16 -7.80 -1.03
CA VAL A 122 14.04 -6.63 -0.98
C VAL A 122 13.39 -5.63 -0.03
N ARG A 123 14.16 -5.20 0.96
CA ARG A 123 13.93 -4.11 1.93
C ARG A 123 13.33 -2.78 1.40
N GLY A 124 12.95 -2.71 0.12
CA GLY A 124 12.34 -1.53 -0.52
C GLY A 124 10.93 -1.74 -1.09
N ASN A 125 10.44 -2.97 -1.26
CA ASN A 125 9.09 -3.20 -1.79
C ASN A 125 8.05 -3.15 -0.68
N PRO A 126 6.98 -2.34 -0.80
CA PRO A 126 5.88 -2.40 0.15
C PRO A 126 5.04 -3.66 -0.12
N ILE A 127 4.75 -4.42 0.94
CA ILE A 127 4.09 -5.73 0.89
C ILE A 127 3.00 -5.87 1.96
N ILE A 128 1.96 -6.62 1.64
CA ILE A 128 0.97 -7.10 2.60
C ILE A 128 1.18 -8.60 2.79
N ILE A 129 1.27 -9.04 4.03
CA ILE A 129 1.51 -10.42 4.45
C ILE A 129 0.31 -10.86 5.30
N ASN A 130 -0.35 -11.93 4.87
CA ASN A 130 -1.35 -12.63 5.66
C ASN A 130 -0.73 -13.95 6.14
N ASP A 131 -0.61 -14.12 7.47
CA ASP A 131 0.09 -15.24 8.12
C ASP A 131 -0.62 -15.84 9.35
#